data_AF-A0A8I2E794-F1
#
_entry.id   AF-A0A8I2E794-F1
#
_cell.length_a   1.000
_cell.length_b   1.000
_cell.length_c   1.000
_cell.angle_alpha   90.00
_cell.angle_beta   90.00
_cell.angle_gamma   90.00
#
_symmetry.space_group_name_H-M   'P 1'
#
loop_
_entity.id
_entity.type
_entity.pdbx_description
1 polymer ?
#
loop_
_entity_poly.entity_id
_entity_poly.type
_entity_poly.pdbx_seq_one_letter_code
_entity_poly.pdbx_strand_id
1 'polypeptide(L)' 'MQERAKVTRRSLLEAAAQLFAEQGYSATSVNDISARSGRTSGAVYFHYTGKEGIAVAVVEDRFATWS' A
#
# COMPACT_ATOMS: atom_id res chain seq x y z
N MET A 1 -0.46 20.67 -1.48
CA MET A 1 -0.25 19.38 -2.19
C MET A 1 0.29 18.28 -1.28
N GLN A 2 1.26 18.56 -0.40
CA GLN A 2 1.90 17.53 0.45
C GLN A 2 0.91 16.73 1.31
N GLU A 3 -0.13 17.36 1.87
CA GLU A 3 -1.09 16.65 2.74
C GLU A 3 -1.92 15.60 1.98
N ARG A 4 -2.41 15.93 0.78
CA ARG A 4 -3.14 14.97 -0.07
C ARG A 4 -2.26 13.78 -0.46
N ALA A 5 -0.98 14.03 -0.77
CA ALA A 5 -0.01 12.99 -1.09
C ALA A 5 0.23 12.05 0.12
N LYS A 6 0.34 12.59 1.34
CA LYS A 6 0.47 11.79 2.57
C LYS A 6 -0.78 10.94 2.84
N VAL A 7 -1.97 11.53 2.68
CA VAL A 7 -3.25 10.81 2.83
C VAL A 7 -3.37 9.67 1.81
N THR A 8 -3.06 9.92 0.54
CA THR A 8 -3.05 8.87 -0.49
C THR A 8 -2.02 7.79 -0.16
N ARG A 9 -0.78 8.15 0.19
CA ARG A 9 0.28 7.19 0.55
C ARG A 9 -0.16 6.26 1.69
N ARG A 10 -0.77 6.80 2.75
CA ARG A 10 -1.26 6.03 3.89
C ARG A 10 -2.42 5.11 3.51
N SER A 11 -3.40 5.62 2.76
CA SER A 11 -4.55 4.82 2.29
C SER A 11 -4.14 3.62 1.43
N LEU A 12 -3.12 3.79 0.57
CA LEU A 12 -2.53 2.70 -0.19
C LEU A 12 -1.85 1.67 0.71
N LEU A 13 -1.06 2.13 1.69
CA LEU A 13 -0.31 1.27 2.62
C LEU A 13 -1.24 0.41 3.47
N GLU A 14 -2.29 1.02 4.03
CA GLU A 14 -3.30 0.34 4.84
C GLU A 14 -4.05 -0.72 4.03
N ALA A 15 -4.48 -0.37 2.81
CA ALA A 15 -5.16 -1.31 1.92
C ALA A 15 -4.28 -2.51 1.55
N ALA A 16 -2.99 -2.27 1.23
CA ALA A 16 -2.03 -3.32 0.92
C ALA A 16 -1.79 -4.23 2.13
N ALA A 17 -1.58 -3.67 3.32
CA ALA A 17 -1.37 -4.44 4.53
C ALA A 17 -2.56 -5.36 4.85
N GLN A 18 -3.79 -4.87 4.68
CA GLN A 18 -5.00 -5.68 4.88
C GLN A 18 -5.09 -6.80 3.85
N LEU A 19 -4.92 -6.51 2.56
CA LEU A 19 -4.98 -7.54 1.50
C LEU A 19 -3.90 -8.60 1.68
N PHE A 20 -2.66 -8.20 2.02
CA PHE A 20 -1.59 -9.16 2.30
C PHE A 20 -1.92 -10.06 3.49
N ALA A 21 -2.58 -9.55 4.53
CA ALA A 21 -3.02 -10.34 5.67
C ALA A 21 -4.20 -11.27 5.35
N GLU A 22 -5.13 -10.84 4.50
CA GLU A 22 -6.36 -11.58 4.19
C GLU A 22 -6.15 -12.69 3.16
N GLN A 23 -5.41 -12.43 2.08
CA GLN A 23 -5.26 -13.35 0.94
C GLN A 23 -3.80 -13.65 0.58
N GLY A 24 -2.84 -13.04 1.27
CA GLY A 24 -1.41 -13.22 1.01
C GLY A 24 -0.87 -12.32 -0.10
N TYR A 25 0.46 -12.18 -0.12
CA TYR A 25 1.19 -11.33 -1.07
C TYR A 25 1.03 -11.78 -2.52
N SER A 26 1.13 -13.08 -2.79
CA SER A 26 1.09 -13.61 -4.16
C SER A 26 -0.27 -13.41 -4.82
N ALA A 27 -1.36 -13.56 -4.07
CA ALA A 27 -2.72 -13.39 -4.57
C ALA A 27 -3.17 -11.92 -4.66
N THR A 28 -2.41 -10.98 -4.09
CA THR A 28 -2.73 -9.56 -4.14
C THR A 28 -2.09 -8.92 -5.37
N SER A 29 -2.85 -8.11 -6.12
CA SER A 29 -2.38 -7.31 -7.24
C SER A 29 -2.41 -5.81 -6.93
N VAL A 30 -1.75 -5.00 -7.77
CA VAL A 30 -1.84 -3.53 -7.69
C VAL A 30 -3.28 -3.04 -7.88
N ASN A 31 -4.06 -3.72 -8.73
CA ASN A 31 -5.45 -3.35 -8.97
C ASN A 31 -6.33 -3.61 -7.74
N ASP A 32 -6.09 -4.69 -6.99
CA ASP A 32 -6.83 -4.96 -5.74
C ASP A 32 -6.55 -3.88 -4.70
N ILE A 33 -5.28 -3.47 -4.57
CA ILE A 33 -4.86 -2.40 -3.67
C ILE A 33 -5.52 -1.07 -4.06
N SER A 34 -5.53 -0.75 -5.35
CA SER A 34 -6.21 0.45 -5.88
C SER A 34 -7.71 0.43 -5.61
N ALA A 35 -8.38 -0.69 -5.91
CA ALA A 35 -9.80 -0.85 -5.66
C ALA A 35 -10.15 -0.69 -4.17
N ARG A 36 -9.40 -1.36 -3.27
CA ARG A 36 -9.65 -1.28 -1.83
C ARG A 36 -9.36 0.09 -1.24
N SER A 37 -8.29 0.75 -1.68
CA SER A 37 -7.92 2.09 -1.18
C SER A 37 -8.81 3.21 -1.73
N GLY A 38 -9.64 2.95 -2.74
CA GLY A 38 -10.37 3.98 -3.48
C GLY A 38 -9.44 4.93 -4.25
N ARG A 39 -8.24 4.46 -4.63
CA ARG A 39 -7.22 5.22 -5.37
C ARG A 39 -6.94 4.56 -6.72
N THR A 40 -6.26 5.27 -7.61
CA THR A 40 -5.89 4.73 -8.92
C THR A 40 -4.62 3.89 -8.86
N SER A 41 -4.43 2.99 -9.82
CA SER A 41 -3.17 2.25 -9.98
C SER A 41 -1.99 3.21 -10.22
N GLY A 42 -2.23 4.33 -10.93
CA GLY A 42 -1.24 5.39 -11.09
C GLY A 42 -0.78 6.01 -9.76
N ALA A 43 -1.67 6.10 -8.76
CA ALA A 43 -1.28 6.57 -7.43
C ALA A 43 -0.35 5.56 -6.71
N VAL A 44 -0.53 4.25 -6.94
CA VAL A 44 0.40 3.23 -6.44
C VAL A 44 1.78 3.45 -7.03
N TYR A 45 1.89 3.54 -8.36
CA TYR A 45 3.17 3.74 -9.05
C TYR A 45 3.81 5.11 -8.78
N PHE A 46 3.02 6.12 -8.40
CA PHE A 46 3.54 7.42 -7.99
C PHE A 46 4.19 7.39 -6.60
N HIS A 47 3.66 6.58 -5.67
CA HIS A 47 4.14 6.53 -4.28
C HIS A 47 5.07 5.37 -3.97
N TYR A 48 5.01 4.29 -4.76
CA TYR A 48 5.74 3.06 -4.56
C TYR A 48 6.16 2.46 -5.92
N THR A 49 7.20 1.64 -5.91
CA THR A 49 7.65 0.86 -7.08
C THR A 49 6.76 -0.37 -7.34
N GLY A 50 5.45 -0.17 -7.40
CA GLY A 50 4.47 -1.24 -7.60
C GLY A 50 4.20 -2.07 -6.33
N LYS A 51 3.88 -3.36 -6.51
CA LYS A 51 3.46 -4.26 -5.43
C LYS A 51 4.61 -4.56 -4.47
N GLU A 52 5.81 -4.75 -5.01
CA GLU A 52 7.04 -5.01 -4.28
C GLU A 52 7.37 -3.83 -3.37
N GLY A 53 7.36 -2.61 -3.91
CA GLY A 53 7.67 -1.40 -3.15
C GLY A 53 6.71 -1.15 -2.00
N ILE A 54 5.40 -1.38 -2.21
CA ILE A 54 4.43 -1.22 -1.12
C ILE A 54 4.51 -2.35 -0.09
N ALA A 55 4.88 -3.57 -0.49
CA ALA A 55 5.09 -4.67 0.45
C ALA A 55 6.28 -4.41 1.39
N VAL A 56 7.38 -3.89 0.87
CA VAL A 56 8.53 -3.43 1.70
C VAL A 56 8.07 -2.37 2.69
N ALA A 57 7.32 -1.36 2.21
CA ALA A 57 6.81 -0.31 3.08
C ALA A 57 5.86 -0.83 4.18
N VAL A 58 5.02 -1.84 3.87
CA VAL A 58 4.17 -2.48 4.88
C VAL A 58 5.00 -3.18 5.95
N VAL A 59 6.04 -3.92 5.55
CA VAL A 59 6.96 -4.58 6.48
C VAL A 59 7.63 -3.53 7.38
N GLU A 60 8.24 -2.49 6.80
CA GLU A 60 8.88 -1.41 7.55
C GLU A 60 7.94 -0.73 8.55
N ASP A 61 6.71 -0.40 8.13
CA ASP A 61 5.69 0.24 8.99
C ASP A 61 5.29 -0.65 10.19
N ARG A 62 5.10 -1.95 9.95
CA ARG A 62 4.72 -2.89 11.00
C ARG A 62 5.85 -3.18 11.98
N PHE A 63 7.09 -3.27 11.51
CA PHE A 63 8.25 -3.48 12.37
C PHE A 63 8.69 -2.22 13.13
N ALA A 64 8.44 -1.02 12.59
CA ALA A 64 8.70 0.24 13.29
C ALA A 64 7.82 0.43 14.53
N THR A 65 6.66 -0.26 14.60
CA THR A 65 5.74 -0.17 15.74
C THR A 65 6.19 -1.03 16.95
N TRP A 66 7.23 -1.86 16.80
CA TRP A 66 7.71 -2.78 17.86
C TRP A 66 8.99 -2.32 18.57
N SER A 67 9.47 -1.09 18.30
CA SER A 67 10.58 -0.48 19.03
C SER A 67 10.11 0.52 20.07
#